data_AF-F6FGC9-F1
#
_entry.id   AF-F6FGC9-F1
#
_cell.length_a   1.000
_cell.length_b   1.000
_cell.length_c   1.000
_cell.angle_alpha   90.00
_cell.angle_beta   90.00
_cell.angle_gamma   90.00
#
_symmetry.space_group_name_H-M   'P 1'
#
loop_
_entity.id
_entity.type
_entity.pdbx_description
1 polymer ?
#
loop_
_entity_poly.entity_id
_entity_poly.type
_entity_poly.pdbx_seq_one_letter_code
_entity_poly.pdbx_strand_id
1 'polypeptide(L)'
;MDPLTKILAGLTGIGGAASAGVGGAYFNSLEKIGDQLKDSVLGTSQEFDESWKSQFTKLGKDNGELTTSLKKVKETAQDGWKSLKSWCSDTYNQTYKSIFTNKNEKLLLEVQKYCIQSIKEKVTEDKLIEKDTNSKESTFKTKYEALNTHTETDGILDDTLKQLKAGYSQDTSKSKWNQLEAWCKSNYSKPFKGSEDNTFKLVKKYCVKD
;
A
#
# COMPACT_ATOMS: atom_id res chain seq x y z
N MET A 1 6.20 55.81 11.90
CA MET A 1 7.20 55.46 12.92
C MET A 1 6.60 54.31 13.72
N ASP A 2 7.24 53.13 13.68
CA ASP A 2 6.95 51.98 14.54
C ASP A 2 6.96 52.36 16.04
N PRO A 3 6.33 51.53 16.89
CA PRO A 3 7.10 50.51 17.63
C PRO A 3 6.35 49.17 17.67
N LEU A 4 6.91 48.04 17.23
CA LEU A 4 8.01 47.26 17.80
C LEU A 4 7.85 46.90 19.30
N THR A 5 7.65 45.60 19.52
CA THR A 5 8.17 44.80 20.65
C THR A 5 7.51 44.93 22.02
N LYS A 6 6.74 43.89 22.40
CA LYS A 6 6.87 43.21 23.71
C LYS A 6 6.61 41.70 23.56
N ILE A 7 7.66 40.97 23.18
CA ILE A 7 7.78 39.55 23.53
C ILE A 7 8.07 39.52 25.03
N LEU A 8 7.09 39.15 25.86
CA LEU A 8 7.35 38.80 27.25
C LEU A 8 7.55 37.28 27.33
N ALA A 9 8.82 36.89 27.32
CA ALA A 9 9.26 35.59 27.78
C ALA A 9 9.11 35.53 29.31
N GLY A 10 8.25 34.65 29.79
CA GLY A 10 8.15 34.29 31.22
C GLY A 10 8.68 32.87 31.42
N LEU A 11 9.99 32.73 31.64
CA LEU A 11 10.63 31.49 32.08
C LEU A 11 11.29 31.74 33.43
N THR A 12 10.54 31.54 34.51
CA THR A 12 11.11 31.33 35.86
C THR A 12 10.16 30.43 36.65
N GLY A 13 10.57 29.17 36.86
CA GLY A 13 9.85 28.22 37.69
C GLY A 13 10.57 26.89 37.74
N ILE A 14 11.51 26.75 38.68
CA ILE A 14 12.14 25.47 39.04
C ILE A 14 11.09 24.71 39.87
N GLY A 15 10.46 23.70 39.27
CA GLY A 15 9.46 22.85 39.93
C GLY A 15 8.91 21.82 38.94
N GLY A 16 9.05 20.53 39.25
CA GLY A 16 8.69 19.44 38.34
C GLY A 16 7.22 19.43 37.96
N ALA A 17 6.95 19.75 36.69
CA ALA A 17 5.76 19.34 35.95
C ALA A 17 6.17 19.34 34.47
N ALA A 18 6.08 18.20 33.80
CA ALA A 18 6.32 18.12 32.36
C ALA A 18 5.46 19.19 31.68
N SER A 19 6.11 20.16 31.04
CA SER A 19 5.45 21.33 30.46
C SER A 19 4.53 20.90 29.32
N ALA A 20 3.26 20.61 29.63
CA ALA A 20 2.16 20.52 28.69
C ALA A 20 1.78 21.94 28.19
N GLY A 21 2.77 22.69 27.72
CA GLY A 21 2.55 23.95 27.02
C GLY A 21 2.09 23.71 25.59
N VAL A 22 1.79 24.79 24.88
CA VAL A 22 1.34 24.78 23.47
C VAL A 22 2.24 23.92 22.57
N GLY A 23 3.55 23.90 22.82
CA GLY A 23 4.49 23.03 22.11
C GLY A 23 4.25 21.53 22.33
N GLY A 24 4.00 21.10 23.58
CA GLY A 24 3.70 19.70 23.89
C GLY A 24 2.36 19.25 23.30
N ALA A 25 1.33 20.11 23.35
CA ALA A 25 0.04 19.83 22.73
C ALA A 25 0.15 19.71 21.20
N TYR A 26 0.99 20.55 20.56
CA TYR A 26 1.26 20.48 19.13
C TYR A 26 1.90 19.14 18.74
N PHE A 27 3.01 18.76 19.38
CA PHE A 27 3.71 17.51 19.06
C PHE A 27 2.84 16.28 19.26
N ASN A 28 2.00 16.25 20.31
CA ASN A 28 1.05 15.15 20.55
C ASN A 28 -0.09 15.08 19.53
N SER A 29 -0.37 16.18 18.83
CA SER A 29 -1.42 16.24 17.80
C SER A 29 -0.92 15.95 16.38
N LEU A 30 0.40 15.85 16.19
CA LEU A 30 1.01 15.62 14.89
C LEU A 30 0.68 14.21 14.41
N GLU A 31 -0.10 14.15 13.34
CA GLU A 31 -0.33 12.92 12.59
C GLU A 31 0.38 13.07 11.25
N LYS A 32 1.20 12.07 10.89
CA LYS A 32 1.93 12.03 9.63
C LYS A 32 1.11 11.30 8.57
N ILE A 33 1.47 11.52 7.31
CA ILE A 33 0.94 10.72 6.18
C ILE A 33 1.20 9.23 6.42
N GLY A 34 2.39 8.88 6.91
CA GLY A 34 2.75 7.51 7.24
C GLY A 34 1.82 6.84 8.26
N ASP A 35 1.30 7.59 9.23
CA ASP A 35 0.36 7.04 10.22
C ASP A 35 -0.96 6.60 9.57
N GLN A 36 -1.38 7.28 8.49
CA GLN A 36 -2.58 6.91 7.73
C GLN A 36 -2.37 5.68 6.85
N LEU A 37 -1.14 5.48 6.35
CA LEU A 37 -0.83 4.47 5.34
C LEU A 37 -0.17 3.22 5.91
N LYS A 38 0.36 3.31 7.13
CA LYS A 38 1.11 2.26 7.80
C LYS A 38 2.20 1.72 6.86
N ASP A 39 2.25 0.41 6.69
CA ASP A 39 3.23 -0.30 5.86
C ASP A 39 2.75 -0.56 4.42
N SER A 40 1.79 0.23 3.93
CA SER A 40 1.22 0.04 2.58
C SER A 40 2.11 0.60 1.46
N VAL A 41 3.04 1.50 1.79
CA VAL A 41 3.95 2.11 0.81
C VAL A 41 4.99 1.09 0.34
N LEU A 42 5.32 1.13 -0.95
CA LEU A 42 6.36 0.30 -1.55
C LEU A 42 7.70 0.43 -0.80
N GLY A 43 8.41 -0.69 -0.68
CA GLY A 43 9.72 -0.70 -0.04
C GLY A 43 10.80 0.03 -0.85
N THR A 44 11.93 0.28 -0.19
CA THR A 44 13.06 1.02 -0.78
C THR A 44 14.21 0.13 -1.23
N SER A 45 14.15 -1.19 -1.00
CA SER A 45 15.12 -2.17 -1.51
C SER A 45 15.05 -2.29 -3.04
N GLN A 46 16.07 -2.91 -3.63
CA GLN A 46 16.19 -3.09 -5.10
C GLN A 46 15.08 -3.95 -5.69
N GLU A 47 14.46 -4.86 -4.91
CA GLU A 47 13.35 -5.71 -5.37
C GLU A 47 12.12 -4.89 -5.84
N PHE A 48 11.98 -3.66 -5.35
CA PHE A 48 10.89 -2.76 -5.69
C PHE A 48 11.19 -1.85 -6.88
N ASP A 49 12.37 -1.89 -7.47
CA ASP A 49 12.74 -0.95 -8.55
C ASP A 49 11.80 -1.06 -9.76
N GLU A 50 11.41 -2.27 -10.16
CA GLU A 50 10.39 -2.47 -11.20
C GLU A 50 9.00 -1.96 -10.79
N SER A 51 8.66 -2.07 -9.51
CA SER A 51 7.41 -1.51 -8.96
C SER A 51 7.43 0.02 -9.00
N TRP A 52 8.56 0.65 -8.68
CA TRP A 52 8.74 2.10 -8.79
C TRP A 52 8.69 2.59 -10.23
N LYS A 53 9.31 1.87 -11.17
CA LYS A 53 9.20 2.18 -12.62
C LYS A 53 7.75 2.09 -13.11
N SER A 54 7.00 1.09 -12.66
CA SER A 54 5.58 0.95 -12.96
C SER A 54 4.75 2.13 -12.42
N GLN A 55 4.96 2.51 -11.15
CA GLN A 55 4.28 3.65 -10.54
C GLN A 55 4.66 4.99 -11.21
N PHE A 56 5.91 5.15 -11.61
CA PHE A 56 6.34 6.35 -12.36
C PHE A 56 5.69 6.42 -13.75
N THR A 57 5.56 5.27 -14.43
CA THR A 57 4.82 5.19 -15.69
C THR A 57 3.34 5.57 -15.51
N LYS A 58 2.72 5.12 -14.41
CA LYS A 58 1.35 5.50 -14.02
C LYS A 58 1.23 7.01 -13.78
N LEU A 59 2.17 7.60 -13.05
CA LEU A 59 2.25 9.05 -12.82
C LEU A 59 2.41 9.84 -14.14
N GLY A 60 3.26 9.36 -15.06
CA GLY A 60 3.48 9.98 -16.36
C GLY A 60 2.20 10.10 -17.20
N LYS A 61 1.29 9.13 -17.10
CA LYS A 61 0.01 9.09 -17.81
C LYS A 61 -1.09 9.93 -17.14
N ASP A 62 -0.84 10.50 -15.96
CA ASP A 62 -1.87 11.20 -15.21
C ASP A 62 -2.05 12.65 -15.69
N ASN A 63 -3.26 13.02 -16.08
CA ASN A 63 -3.58 14.38 -16.53
C ASN A 63 -4.33 15.21 -15.47
N GLY A 64 -4.43 14.70 -14.25
CA GLY A 64 -5.08 15.36 -13.12
C GLY A 64 -4.24 16.46 -12.49
N GLU A 65 -4.85 17.16 -11.54
CA GLU A 65 -4.21 18.25 -10.81
C GLU A 65 -3.29 17.70 -9.70
N LEU A 66 -1.98 17.68 -9.96
CA LEU A 66 -0.96 17.24 -9.00
C LEU A 66 -0.49 18.38 -8.09
N THR A 67 -0.02 18.07 -6.88
CA THR A 67 0.75 19.00 -6.06
C THR A 67 2.00 19.45 -6.81
N THR A 68 2.46 20.67 -6.52
CA THR A 68 3.67 21.23 -7.16
C THR A 68 4.89 20.31 -7.00
N SER A 69 5.00 19.63 -5.84
CA SER A 69 6.11 18.72 -5.58
C SER A 69 6.07 17.47 -6.46
N LEU A 70 4.90 16.83 -6.61
CA LEU A 70 4.74 15.64 -7.43
C LEU A 70 4.78 15.96 -8.93
N LYS A 71 4.33 17.15 -9.34
CA LYS A 71 4.47 17.63 -10.72
C LYS A 71 5.93 17.71 -11.16
N LYS A 72 6.81 18.23 -10.29
CA LYS A 72 8.27 18.26 -10.54
C LYS A 72 8.86 16.85 -10.68
N VAL A 73 8.40 15.90 -9.87
CA VAL A 73 8.80 14.49 -9.99
C VAL A 73 8.38 13.94 -11.36
N LYS A 74 7.12 14.17 -11.77
CA LYS A 74 6.59 13.73 -13.08
C LYS A 74 7.40 14.26 -14.26
N GLU A 75 7.88 15.50 -14.18
CA GLU A 75 8.66 16.18 -15.22
C GLU A 75 10.14 15.73 -15.26
N THR A 76 10.57 14.88 -14.32
CA THR A 76 11.94 14.34 -14.32
C THR A 76 12.10 13.30 -15.43
N ALA A 77 13.03 13.53 -16.37
CA ALA A 77 13.24 12.65 -17.51
C ALA A 77 13.96 11.34 -17.14
N GLN A 78 15.28 11.41 -16.94
CA GLN A 78 16.09 10.22 -16.68
C GLN A 78 15.92 9.75 -15.23
N ASP A 79 15.66 8.45 -15.04
CA ASP A 79 15.49 7.83 -13.73
C ASP A 79 14.44 8.50 -12.82
N GLY A 80 13.39 9.11 -13.39
CA GLY A 80 12.33 9.77 -12.62
C GLY A 80 11.63 8.86 -11.60
N TRP A 81 11.68 7.54 -11.78
CA TRP A 81 11.23 6.56 -10.80
C TRP A 81 12.02 6.61 -9.47
N LYS A 82 13.32 6.98 -9.49
CA LYS A 82 14.11 7.22 -8.29
C LYS A 82 13.66 8.50 -7.58
N SER A 83 13.33 9.54 -8.33
CA SER A 83 12.74 10.78 -7.79
C SER A 83 11.40 10.52 -7.14
N LEU A 84 10.55 9.67 -7.75
CA LEU A 84 9.27 9.26 -7.15
C LEU A 84 9.48 8.46 -5.85
N LYS A 85 10.41 7.51 -5.85
CA LYS A 85 10.79 6.74 -4.66
C LYS A 85 11.24 7.64 -3.50
N SER A 86 12.10 8.63 -3.79
CA SER A 86 12.53 9.63 -2.80
C SER A 86 11.35 10.47 -2.32
N TRP A 87 10.55 11.01 -3.24
CA TRP A 87 9.39 11.83 -2.92
C TRP A 87 8.40 11.09 -2.02
N CYS A 88 8.12 9.82 -2.30
CA CYS A 88 7.26 8.99 -1.45
C CYS A 88 7.85 8.81 -0.04
N SER A 89 9.15 8.57 0.07
CA SER A 89 9.86 8.41 1.35
C SER A 89 9.84 9.69 2.18
N ASP A 90 10.04 10.84 1.54
CA ASP A 90 10.01 12.15 2.19
C ASP A 90 8.58 12.51 2.62
N THR A 91 7.61 12.27 1.73
CA THR A 91 6.20 12.58 1.95
C THR A 91 5.59 11.73 3.06
N TYR A 92 6.06 10.49 3.22
CA TYR A 92 5.64 9.62 4.32
C TYR A 92 5.79 10.27 5.70
N ASN A 93 6.81 11.12 5.87
CA ASN A 93 7.11 11.80 7.12
C ASN A 93 6.43 13.18 7.26
N GLN A 94 5.76 13.67 6.22
CA GLN A 94 5.09 14.96 6.25
C GLN A 94 3.83 14.93 7.12
N THR A 95 3.50 16.07 7.72
CA THR A 95 2.31 16.25 8.54
C THR A 95 1.04 16.13 7.69
N TYR A 96 0.18 15.19 8.04
CA TYR A 96 -1.17 15.07 7.50
C TYR A 96 -2.13 16.04 8.19
N LYS A 97 -2.13 16.10 9.53
CA LYS A 97 -2.92 17.07 10.30
C LYS A 97 -2.24 17.41 11.64
N SER A 98 -2.66 18.53 12.22
CA SER A 98 -2.28 18.94 13.58
C SER A 98 -3.37 19.84 14.17
N ILE A 99 -3.23 20.27 15.42
CA ILE A 99 -4.13 21.29 16.01
C ILE A 99 -4.12 22.64 15.27
N PHE A 100 -3.09 22.93 14.47
CA PHE A 100 -2.97 24.20 13.73
C PHE A 100 -3.19 24.07 12.23
N THR A 101 -3.27 22.84 11.71
CA THR A 101 -3.31 22.58 10.27
C THR A 101 -4.39 21.56 9.95
N ASN A 102 -5.25 21.91 8.99
CA ASN A 102 -6.24 20.99 8.45
C ASN A 102 -5.57 19.79 7.76
N LYS A 103 -6.38 18.76 7.54
CA LYS A 103 -6.00 17.53 6.86
C LYS A 103 -5.49 17.80 5.44
N ASN A 104 -4.34 17.24 5.11
CA ASN A 104 -3.79 17.28 3.76
C ASN A 104 -4.27 16.10 2.92
N GLU A 105 -5.58 16.07 2.61
CA GLU A 105 -6.23 14.98 1.87
C GLU A 105 -5.64 14.82 0.46
N LYS A 106 -5.32 15.93 -0.22
CA LYS A 106 -4.73 15.88 -1.56
C LYS A 106 -3.41 15.12 -1.57
N LEU A 107 -2.52 15.43 -0.63
CA LEU A 107 -1.23 14.75 -0.51
C LEU A 107 -1.41 13.27 -0.14
N LEU A 108 -2.33 12.97 0.78
CA LEU A 108 -2.63 11.58 1.16
C LEU A 108 -3.09 10.76 -0.06
N LEU A 109 -4.01 11.29 -0.85
CA LEU A 109 -4.52 10.64 -2.07
C LEU A 109 -3.42 10.45 -3.12
N GLU A 110 -2.53 11.41 -3.28
CA GLU A 110 -1.38 11.29 -4.18
C GLU A 110 -0.42 10.17 -3.72
N VAL A 111 -0.11 10.09 -2.42
CA VAL A 111 0.73 9.01 -1.88
C VAL A 111 0.04 7.66 -2.04
N GLN A 112 -1.26 7.56 -1.76
CA GLN A 112 -2.04 6.33 -1.99
C GLN A 112 -2.00 5.90 -3.46
N LYS A 113 -2.02 6.86 -4.39
CA LYS A 113 -2.12 6.58 -5.82
C LYS A 113 -0.79 6.15 -6.45
N TYR A 114 0.33 6.74 -6.01
CA TYR A 114 1.64 6.57 -6.66
C TYR A 114 2.73 5.96 -5.80
N CYS A 115 2.55 5.87 -4.48
CA CYS A 115 3.51 5.23 -3.57
C CYS A 115 3.08 3.82 -3.15
N ILE A 116 1.83 3.44 -3.44
CA ILE A 116 1.28 2.12 -3.19
C ILE A 116 1.05 1.43 -4.54
N GLN A 117 1.56 0.21 -4.66
CA GLN A 117 1.16 -0.70 -5.73
C GLN A 117 0.32 -1.80 -5.12
N SER A 118 -0.85 -2.06 -5.69
CA SER A 118 -1.67 -3.22 -5.33
C SER A 118 -1.07 -4.52 -5.87
N ILE A 119 -1.41 -5.66 -5.25
CA ILE A 119 -1.02 -6.98 -5.75
C ILE A 119 -1.50 -7.17 -7.20
N LYS A 120 -2.73 -6.75 -7.52
CA LYS A 120 -3.28 -6.80 -8.87
C LYS A 120 -2.44 -6.02 -9.89
N GLU A 121 -2.01 -4.80 -9.56
CA GLU A 121 -1.12 -4.04 -10.43
C GLU A 121 0.23 -4.74 -10.62
N LYS A 122 0.77 -5.34 -9.54
CA LYS A 122 2.06 -6.04 -9.59
C LYS A 122 2.04 -7.30 -10.46
N VAL A 123 0.99 -8.12 -10.36
CA VAL A 123 0.90 -9.39 -11.12
C VAL A 123 0.48 -9.20 -12.57
N THR A 124 0.17 -7.97 -12.99
CA THR A 124 -0.47 -7.64 -14.27
C THR A 124 -1.89 -8.19 -14.36
N GLU A 125 -2.86 -7.30 -14.50
CA GLU A 125 -4.30 -7.62 -14.45
C GLU A 125 -4.69 -8.79 -15.37
N ASP A 126 -4.13 -8.83 -16.58
CA ASP A 126 -4.42 -9.80 -17.63
C ASP A 126 -4.07 -11.25 -17.24
N LYS A 127 -3.12 -11.39 -16.30
CA LYS A 127 -2.68 -12.70 -15.78
C LYS A 127 -3.58 -13.22 -14.67
N LEU A 128 -4.46 -12.39 -14.11
CA LEU A 128 -5.41 -12.84 -13.10
C LEU A 128 -6.45 -13.78 -13.73
N ILE A 129 -6.77 -14.86 -13.02
CA ILE A 129 -7.81 -15.82 -13.45
C ILE A 129 -9.17 -15.10 -13.61
N GLU A 130 -9.43 -14.10 -12.78
CA GLU A 130 -10.65 -13.26 -12.85
C GLU A 130 -10.85 -12.58 -14.21
N LYS A 131 -9.77 -12.35 -14.96
CA LYS A 131 -9.80 -11.70 -16.28
C LYS A 131 -9.93 -12.70 -17.42
N ASP A 132 -9.91 -13.99 -17.13
CA ASP A 132 -10.28 -15.01 -18.10
C ASP A 132 -11.80 -15.06 -18.27
N THR A 133 -12.32 -14.89 -19.48
CA THR A 133 -13.77 -14.99 -19.72
C THR A 133 -14.19 -16.39 -20.13
N ASN A 134 -13.25 -17.24 -20.57
CA ASN A 134 -13.55 -18.50 -21.24
C ASN A 134 -13.22 -19.72 -20.36
N SER A 135 -12.25 -19.58 -19.45
CA SER A 135 -11.72 -20.69 -18.65
C SER A 135 -11.65 -20.37 -17.15
N LYS A 136 -12.31 -19.29 -16.69
CA LYS A 136 -12.27 -18.85 -15.28
C LYS A 136 -12.62 -19.96 -14.30
N GLU A 137 -13.79 -20.58 -14.49
CA GLU A 137 -14.30 -21.60 -13.59
C GLU A 137 -13.40 -22.83 -13.57
N SER A 138 -13.04 -23.36 -14.75
CA SER A 138 -12.16 -24.53 -14.84
C SER A 138 -10.79 -24.24 -14.22
N THR A 139 -10.23 -23.06 -14.46
CA THR A 139 -8.94 -22.67 -13.87
C THR A 139 -9.02 -22.55 -12.34
N PHE A 140 -10.06 -21.92 -11.79
CA PHE A 140 -10.23 -21.86 -10.33
C PHE A 140 -10.49 -23.24 -9.71
N LYS A 141 -11.21 -24.15 -10.40
CA LYS A 141 -11.36 -25.54 -9.96
C LYS A 141 -10.01 -26.24 -9.86
N THR A 142 -9.16 -26.12 -10.89
CA THR A 142 -7.79 -26.65 -10.87
C THR A 142 -6.95 -26.06 -9.73
N LYS A 143 -7.01 -24.74 -9.51
CA LYS A 143 -6.29 -24.09 -8.40
C LYS A 143 -6.81 -24.52 -7.03
N TYR A 144 -8.12 -24.74 -6.90
CA TYR A 144 -8.73 -25.27 -5.68
C TYR A 144 -8.28 -26.71 -5.41
N GLU A 145 -8.20 -27.56 -6.44
CA GLU A 145 -7.64 -28.91 -6.31
C GLU A 145 -6.17 -28.88 -5.88
N ALA A 146 -5.37 -27.97 -6.44
CA ALA A 146 -3.97 -27.78 -6.07
C ALA A 146 -3.77 -27.31 -4.62
N LEU A 147 -4.81 -26.79 -3.95
CA LEU A 147 -4.74 -26.43 -2.54
C LEU A 147 -4.56 -27.68 -1.64
N ASN A 148 -5.08 -28.84 -2.07
CA ASN A 148 -4.94 -30.09 -1.33
C ASN A 148 -3.46 -30.52 -1.21
N THR A 149 -2.66 -30.24 -2.23
CA THR A 149 -1.21 -30.54 -2.27
C THR A 149 -0.34 -29.34 -1.88
N HIS A 150 -0.92 -28.26 -1.33
CA HIS A 150 -0.18 -27.08 -0.87
C HIS A 150 0.98 -27.43 0.07
N THR A 151 2.10 -26.74 -0.12
CA THR A 151 3.31 -26.81 0.71
C THR A 151 3.67 -25.41 1.21
N GLU A 152 4.24 -25.31 2.42
CA GLU A 152 4.55 -24.02 3.04
C GLU A 152 5.63 -23.22 2.28
N THR A 153 6.37 -23.83 1.34
CA THR A 153 7.28 -23.13 0.44
C THR A 153 6.55 -22.20 -0.54
N ASP A 154 5.28 -22.48 -0.84
CA ASP A 154 4.39 -21.63 -1.64
C ASP A 154 3.72 -20.52 -0.80
N GLY A 155 4.10 -20.37 0.47
CA GLY A 155 3.48 -19.48 1.45
C GLY A 155 2.71 -20.25 2.53
N ILE A 156 2.44 -19.60 3.65
CA ILE A 156 1.69 -20.12 4.78
C ILE A 156 0.21 -19.86 4.55
N LEU A 157 -0.61 -20.91 4.49
CA LEU A 157 -2.06 -20.74 4.30
C LEU A 157 -2.67 -19.89 5.42
N ASP A 158 -3.45 -18.88 5.04
CA ASP A 158 -4.31 -18.18 5.99
C ASP A 158 -5.52 -19.02 6.39
N ASP A 159 -6.32 -18.54 7.34
CA ASP A 159 -7.43 -19.30 7.88
C ASP A 159 -8.50 -19.62 6.82
N THR A 160 -8.68 -18.75 5.82
CA THR A 160 -9.64 -19.01 4.75
C THR A 160 -9.15 -20.14 3.86
N LEU A 161 -7.89 -20.11 3.43
CA LEU A 161 -7.30 -21.16 2.62
C LEU A 161 -7.15 -22.48 3.39
N LYS A 162 -6.86 -22.45 4.70
CA LYS A 162 -6.86 -23.64 5.56
C LYS A 162 -8.24 -24.30 5.61
N GLN A 163 -9.30 -23.51 5.77
CA GLN A 163 -10.67 -24.02 5.77
C GLN A 163 -11.06 -24.59 4.40
N LEU A 164 -10.64 -23.95 3.31
CA LEU A 164 -10.84 -24.47 1.95
C LEU A 164 -10.11 -25.80 1.73
N LYS A 165 -8.85 -25.89 2.17
CA LYS A 165 -8.06 -27.14 2.12
C LYS A 165 -8.72 -28.25 2.94
N ALA A 166 -9.13 -27.96 4.18
CA ALA A 166 -9.79 -28.94 5.05
C ALA A 166 -11.16 -29.38 4.52
N GLY A 167 -11.84 -28.51 3.78
CA GLY A 167 -13.11 -28.81 3.12
C GLY A 167 -12.97 -29.44 1.73
N TYR A 168 -11.77 -29.84 1.32
CA TYR A 168 -11.54 -30.46 0.01
C TYR A 168 -12.28 -31.79 -0.12
N SER A 169 -12.80 -32.05 -1.33
CA SER A 169 -13.43 -33.31 -1.71
C SER A 169 -13.07 -33.63 -3.15
N GLN A 170 -12.80 -34.91 -3.44
CA GLN A 170 -12.63 -35.39 -4.82
C GLN A 170 -13.93 -35.33 -5.64
N ASP A 171 -15.07 -35.19 -4.97
CA ASP A 171 -16.36 -34.97 -5.60
C ASP A 171 -16.45 -33.52 -6.12
N THR A 172 -16.31 -33.35 -7.43
CA THR A 172 -16.28 -32.05 -8.10
C THR A 172 -17.55 -31.23 -7.90
N SER A 173 -18.68 -31.87 -7.59
CA SER A 173 -19.95 -31.20 -7.26
C SER A 173 -19.89 -30.44 -5.92
N LYS A 174 -18.93 -30.79 -5.05
CA LYS A 174 -18.68 -30.15 -3.75
C LYS A 174 -17.52 -29.14 -3.80
N SER A 175 -17.01 -28.83 -4.99
CA SER A 175 -15.92 -27.88 -5.15
C SER A 175 -16.30 -26.50 -4.62
N LYS A 176 -15.42 -25.91 -3.80
CA LYS A 176 -15.57 -24.57 -3.24
C LYS A 176 -14.73 -23.53 -3.98
N TRP A 177 -14.51 -23.74 -5.29
CA TRP A 177 -13.69 -22.86 -6.13
C TRP A 177 -14.15 -21.40 -6.13
N ASN A 178 -15.46 -21.16 -5.98
CA ASN A 178 -16.04 -19.82 -5.87
C ASN A 178 -15.61 -19.09 -4.58
N GLN A 179 -15.35 -19.81 -3.50
CA GLN A 179 -14.79 -19.24 -2.27
C GLN A 179 -13.32 -18.88 -2.45
N LEU A 180 -12.57 -19.67 -3.23
CA LEU A 180 -11.21 -19.32 -3.64
C LEU A 180 -11.20 -18.06 -4.53
N GLU A 181 -12.12 -17.96 -5.49
CA GLU A 181 -12.29 -16.75 -6.31
C GLU A 181 -12.57 -15.51 -5.43
N ALA A 182 -13.50 -15.63 -4.46
CA ALA A 182 -13.81 -14.54 -3.54
C ALA A 182 -12.60 -14.14 -2.68
N TRP A 183 -11.83 -15.13 -2.20
CA TRP A 183 -10.59 -14.89 -1.48
C TRP A 183 -9.58 -14.13 -2.34
N CYS A 184 -9.36 -14.55 -3.60
CA CYS A 184 -8.50 -13.85 -4.54
C CYS A 184 -8.92 -12.39 -4.75
N LYS A 185 -10.22 -12.14 -4.98
CA LYS A 185 -10.78 -10.79 -5.14
C LYS A 185 -10.51 -9.90 -3.94
N SER A 186 -10.64 -10.42 -2.73
CA SER A 186 -10.40 -9.68 -1.48
C SER A 186 -8.92 -9.30 -1.28
N ASN A 187 -8.00 -10.00 -1.94
CA ASN A 187 -6.56 -9.78 -1.81
C ASN A 187 -5.97 -8.91 -2.93
N TYR A 188 -6.65 -8.78 -4.08
CA TYR A 188 -6.15 -8.03 -5.23
C TYR A 188 -5.84 -6.56 -4.95
N SER A 189 -6.63 -5.89 -4.12
CA SER A 189 -6.43 -4.48 -3.76
C SER A 189 -5.42 -4.26 -2.64
N LYS A 190 -4.95 -5.33 -1.99
CA LYS A 190 -3.97 -5.20 -0.90
C LYS A 190 -2.64 -4.69 -1.45
N PRO A 191 -1.87 -3.93 -0.64
CA PRO A 191 -0.54 -3.47 -1.02
C PRO A 191 0.42 -4.64 -1.31
N PHE A 192 1.22 -4.51 -2.36
CA PHE A 192 2.35 -5.38 -2.64
C PHE A 192 3.51 -5.05 -1.71
N LYS A 193 3.89 -5.99 -0.84
CA LYS A 193 4.92 -5.83 0.19
C LYS A 193 6.24 -6.58 -0.09
N GLY A 194 6.45 -7.03 -1.32
CA GLY A 194 7.63 -7.79 -1.74
C GLY A 194 7.30 -9.20 -2.20
N SER A 195 8.24 -9.88 -2.85
CA SER A 195 8.02 -11.24 -3.37
C SER A 195 7.89 -12.28 -2.26
N GLU A 196 8.49 -12.00 -1.11
CA GLU A 196 8.47 -12.87 0.05
C GLU A 196 7.24 -12.66 0.95
N ASP A 197 6.43 -11.63 0.69
CA ASP A 197 5.18 -11.41 1.40
C ASP A 197 4.24 -12.61 1.22
N ASN A 198 3.71 -13.08 2.36
CA ASN A 198 2.88 -14.28 2.40
C ASN A 198 1.62 -14.15 1.54
N THR A 199 0.96 -12.99 1.59
CA THR A 199 -0.25 -12.75 0.80
C THR A 199 0.08 -12.77 -0.68
N PHE A 200 1.18 -12.13 -1.08
CA PHE A 200 1.61 -12.12 -2.47
C PHE A 200 1.94 -13.52 -3.00
N LYS A 201 2.66 -14.34 -2.23
CA LYS A 201 2.96 -15.74 -2.60
C LYS A 201 1.70 -16.55 -2.87
N LEU A 202 0.75 -16.49 -1.94
CA LEU A 202 -0.52 -17.21 -2.06
C LEU A 202 -1.36 -16.69 -3.24
N VAL A 203 -1.44 -15.37 -3.44
CA VAL A 203 -2.15 -14.80 -4.61
C VAL A 203 -1.50 -15.24 -5.92
N LYS A 204 -0.16 -15.18 -5.99
CA LYS A 204 0.60 -15.63 -7.17
C LYS A 204 0.34 -17.10 -7.48
N LYS A 205 0.23 -17.95 -6.46
CA LYS A 205 -0.03 -19.39 -6.62
C LYS A 205 -1.46 -19.68 -7.09
N TYR A 206 -2.45 -19.07 -6.44
CA TYR A 206 -3.84 -19.50 -6.53
C TYR A 206 -4.76 -18.61 -7.36
N CYS A 207 -4.34 -17.39 -7.68
CA CYS A 207 -5.19 -16.40 -8.34
C CYS A 207 -4.69 -15.97 -9.73
N VAL A 208 -3.52 -16.46 -10.13
CA VAL A 208 -2.88 -16.15 -11.42
C VAL A 208 -2.93 -17.40 -12.30
N LYS A 209 -3.17 -17.18 -13.60
CA LYS A 209 -3.07 -18.20 -14.65
C LYS A 209 -1.67 -18.82 -14.64
N ASP A 210 -1.56 -20.09 -15.01
CA ASP A 210 -0.26 -20.77 -15.17
C ASP A 210 0.54 -20.17 -16.33
#